data_AF-A0A2S9FMA0-F1
#
_entry.id   AF-A0A2S9FMA0-F1
#
_cell.length_a   1.000
_cell.length_b   1.000
_cell.length_c   1.000
_cell.angle_alpha   90.00
_cell.angle_beta   90.00
_cell.angle_gamma   90.00
#
_symmetry.space_group_name_H-M   'P 1'
#
loop_
_entity.id
_entity.type
_entity.pdbx_description
1 polymer ?
#
loop_
_entity_poly.entity_id
_entity_poly.type
_entity_poly.pdbx_seq_one_letter_code
_entity_poly.pdbx_strand_id
1 'polypeptide(L)'
;RINREVAAKLAASDYVDVQISLDGATAEVNDAVRGPGSFAMAIRALENLKEAGFKDAKISVVVTRHNIDQLDDFKALADTYGATLRITRLRPSGRGADVWDELHPTAAQQVQLYDWLVARGDNVLTGDSFFHLAGLGEPGALA
;
A
#
# COMPACT_ATOMS: atom_id res chain seq x y z
N ARG A 1 8.48 11.39 -29.99
CA ARG A 1 9.41 12.53 -29.74
C ARG A 1 8.61 13.62 -29.05
N ILE A 2 8.88 13.93 -27.79
CA ILE A 2 8.20 15.02 -27.08
C ILE A 2 8.54 16.32 -27.82
N ASN A 3 7.52 17.00 -28.36
CA ASN A 3 7.66 18.29 -29.03
C ASN A 3 7.20 19.42 -28.10
N ARG A 4 7.44 20.67 -28.52
CA ARG A 4 7.40 21.83 -27.61
C ARG A 4 5.99 22.12 -27.08
N GLU A 5 4.94 21.95 -27.88
CA GLU A 5 3.55 22.10 -27.45
C GLU A 5 3.07 20.94 -26.56
N VAL A 6 3.50 19.71 -26.87
CA VAL A 6 3.15 18.51 -26.08
C VAL A 6 3.82 18.55 -24.70
N ALA A 7 5.06 19.04 -24.60
CA ALA A 7 5.73 19.25 -23.31
C ALA A 7 5.05 20.33 -22.45
N ALA A 8 4.56 21.41 -23.06
CA ALA A 8 3.93 22.52 -22.35
C ALA A 8 2.57 22.14 -21.74
N LYS A 9 1.80 21.26 -22.40
CA LYS A 9 0.54 20.74 -21.86
C LYS A 9 0.75 19.73 -20.73
N LEU A 10 1.79 18.88 -20.79
CA LEU A 10 2.13 17.95 -19.71
C LEU A 10 2.63 18.68 -18.46
N ALA A 11 3.32 19.79 -18.63
CA ALA A 11 3.86 20.62 -17.56
C ALA A 11 2.83 21.51 -16.85
N ALA A 12 1.61 21.65 -17.39
CA ALA A 12 0.55 22.50 -16.84
C ALA A 12 -0.55 21.70 -16.09
N SER A 13 -0.35 20.40 -15.91
CA SER A 13 -1.27 19.50 -15.23
C SER A 13 -0.77 19.23 -13.80
N ASP A 14 -1.64 19.39 -12.80
CA ASP A 14 -1.36 19.03 -11.40
C ASP A 14 -1.16 17.51 -11.26
N TYR A 15 0.09 17.04 -11.43
CA TYR A 15 0.48 15.67 -11.13
C TYR A 15 1.21 15.65 -9.78
N VAL A 16 0.44 15.75 -8.69
CA VAL A 16 0.95 15.43 -7.35
C VAL A 16 0.42 14.06 -6.98
N ASP A 17 1.32 13.07 -6.89
CA ASP A 17 0.99 11.78 -6.29
C ASP A 17 1.38 11.80 -4.80
N VAL A 18 0.39 11.80 -3.92
CA VAL A 18 0.61 11.77 -2.46
C VAL A 18 0.40 10.36 -1.96
N GLN A 19 1.44 9.81 -1.32
CA GLN A 19 1.37 8.50 -0.67
C GLN A 19 1.77 8.64 0.80
N ILE A 20 0.88 8.20 1.68
CA ILE A 20 1.12 8.10 3.12
C ILE A 20 1.43 6.63 3.42
N SER A 21 2.61 6.38 3.99
CA SER A 21 3.04 5.01 4.29
C SER A 21 2.66 4.61 5.71
N LEU A 22 2.10 3.41 5.87
CA LEU A 22 1.79 2.80 7.15
C LEU A 22 2.35 1.37 7.18
N ASP A 23 2.86 0.95 8.35
CA ASP A 23 3.29 -0.45 8.59
C ASP A 23 2.36 -1.18 9.57
N GLY A 24 1.37 -0.49 10.14
CA GLY A 24 0.31 -1.04 10.98
C GLY A 24 -0.96 -0.20 10.91
N ALA A 25 -2.13 -0.83 11.07
CA ALA A 25 -3.42 -0.11 11.07
C ALA A 25 -3.74 0.54 12.43
N THR A 26 -2.89 0.32 13.44
CA THR A 26 -2.95 0.96 14.75
C THR A 26 -1.59 1.55 15.12
N ALA A 27 -1.57 2.43 16.12
CA ALA A 27 -0.34 3.03 16.62
C ALA A 27 0.63 1.97 17.17
N GLU A 28 0.12 0.96 17.88
CA GLU A 28 0.94 -0.08 18.49
C GLU A 28 1.75 -0.85 17.44
N VAL A 29 1.11 -1.25 16.33
CA VAL A 29 1.77 -2.01 15.27
C VAL A 29 2.64 -1.10 14.40
N ASN A 30 2.14 0.07 14.02
CA ASN A 30 2.86 0.98 13.13
C ASN A 30 4.09 1.57 13.80
N ASP A 31 3.95 2.06 15.03
CA ASP A 31 5.02 2.78 15.73
C ASP A 31 6.14 1.83 16.19
N ALA A 32 5.83 0.55 16.39
CA ALA A 32 6.85 -0.48 16.62
C ALA A 32 7.85 -0.59 15.45
N VAL A 33 7.43 -0.25 14.23
CA VAL A 33 8.27 -0.30 13.02
C VAL A 33 8.82 1.08 12.66
N ARG A 34 7.96 2.11 12.65
CA ARG A 34 8.28 3.45 12.14
C ARG A 34 8.74 4.44 13.22
N GLY A 35 8.62 4.07 14.48
CA GLY A 35 8.93 4.89 15.64
C GLY A 35 7.70 5.55 16.28
N PRO A 36 7.78 5.91 17.58
CA PRO A 36 6.69 6.51 18.32
C PRO A 36 6.11 7.78 17.66
N GLY A 37 4.78 7.85 17.58
CA GLY A 37 4.03 8.99 17.05
C GLY A 37 3.90 9.02 15.52
N SER A 38 4.50 8.05 14.82
CA SER A 38 4.45 8.00 13.35
C SER A 38 3.05 7.69 12.82
N PHE A 39 2.26 6.86 13.52
CA PHE A 39 0.87 6.60 13.17
C PHE A 39 0.03 7.87 13.26
N ALA A 40 0.10 8.57 14.40
CA ALA A 40 -0.63 9.82 14.61
C ALA A 40 -0.26 10.88 13.55
N MET A 41 1.02 10.95 13.17
CA MET A 41 1.47 11.82 12.09
C MET A 41 0.86 11.46 10.73
N ALA A 42 0.81 10.17 10.39
CA ALA A 42 0.21 9.68 9.16
C ALA A 42 -1.30 9.97 9.11
N ILE A 43 -2.02 9.73 10.22
CA ILE A 43 -3.45 10.03 10.34
C ILE A 43 -3.71 11.51 10.16
N ARG A 44 -2.95 12.38 10.85
CA ARG A 44 -3.06 13.83 10.69
C ARG A 44 -2.80 14.29 9.25
N ALA A 45 -1.87 13.65 8.54
CA ALA A 45 -1.62 13.96 7.14
C ALA A 45 -2.83 13.58 6.26
N LEU A 46 -3.46 12.42 6.49
CA LEU A 46 -4.67 12.00 5.79
C LEU A 46 -5.86 12.91 6.09
N GLU A 47 -6.03 13.34 7.34
CA GLU A 47 -7.04 14.34 7.75
C GLU A 47 -6.86 15.65 6.98
N ASN A 48 -5.64 16.21 6.98
CA ASN A 48 -5.34 17.45 6.26
C ASN A 48 -5.64 17.34 4.75
N LEU A 49 -5.28 16.20 4.13
CA LEU A 49 -5.53 15.96 2.70
C LEU A 49 -7.04 15.91 2.43
N LYS A 50 -7.79 15.19 3.26
CA LYS A 50 -9.24 15.09 3.16
C LYS A 50 -9.93 16.45 3.32
N GLU A 51 -9.53 17.23 4.33
CA GLU A 51 -10.06 18.58 4.58
C GLU A 51 -9.75 19.56 3.46
N ALA A 52 -8.56 19.47 2.86
CA ALA A 52 -8.16 20.24 1.69
C ALA A 52 -8.88 19.82 0.40
N GLY A 53 -9.69 18.76 0.44
CA GLY A 53 -10.39 18.22 -0.72
C GLY A 53 -9.48 17.50 -1.72
N PHE A 54 -8.24 17.15 -1.31
CA PHE A 54 -7.31 16.39 -2.14
C PHE A 54 -7.93 15.05 -2.54
N LYS A 55 -7.79 14.70 -3.82
CA LYS A 55 -8.31 13.45 -4.39
C LYS A 55 -7.14 12.54 -4.72
N ASP A 56 -7.36 11.24 -4.62
CA ASP A 56 -6.40 10.20 -5.05
C ASP A 56 -5.11 10.10 -4.20
N ALA A 57 -5.16 10.52 -2.92
CA ALA A 57 -4.13 10.13 -1.97
C ALA A 57 -4.09 8.60 -1.83
N LYS A 58 -2.90 8.05 -1.62
CA LYS A 58 -2.72 6.60 -1.41
C LYS A 58 -2.25 6.31 0.00
N ILE A 59 -2.77 5.24 0.57
CA ILE A 59 -2.18 4.61 1.74
C ILE A 59 -1.33 3.45 1.24
N SER A 60 -0.02 3.53 1.41
CA SER A 60 0.91 2.50 0.93
C SER A 60 1.37 1.63 2.09
N VAL A 61 1.19 0.31 1.95
CA VAL A 61 1.57 -0.69 2.95
C VAL A 61 2.47 -1.73 2.31
N VAL A 62 3.58 -2.06 3.00
CA VAL A 62 4.35 -3.28 2.72
C VAL A 62 3.77 -4.37 3.60
N VAL A 63 3.27 -5.45 2.99
CA VAL A 63 2.69 -6.56 3.74
C VAL A 63 3.80 -7.40 4.35
N THR A 64 3.68 -7.61 5.65
CA THR A 64 4.60 -8.38 6.49
C THR A 64 3.80 -9.39 7.31
N ARG A 65 4.48 -10.36 7.93
CA ARG A 65 3.82 -11.31 8.84
C ARG A 65 3.16 -10.66 10.05
N HIS A 66 3.52 -9.43 10.40
CA HIS A 66 3.00 -8.72 11.58
C HIS A 66 1.75 -7.90 11.30
N ASN A 67 1.51 -7.52 10.05
CA ASN A 67 0.40 -6.62 9.69
C ASN A 67 -0.59 -7.23 8.71
N ILE A 68 -0.35 -8.45 8.21
CA ILE A 68 -1.24 -9.09 7.25
C ILE A 68 -2.66 -9.31 7.80
N ASP A 69 -2.80 -9.52 9.11
CA ASP A 69 -4.13 -9.66 9.73
C ASP A 69 -4.90 -8.33 9.82
N GLN A 70 -4.27 -7.21 9.43
CA GLN A 70 -4.86 -5.87 9.42
C GLN A 70 -5.26 -5.39 8.01
N LEU A 71 -5.27 -6.25 6.99
CA LEU A 71 -5.60 -5.86 5.61
C LEU A 71 -6.98 -5.18 5.49
N ASP A 72 -7.99 -5.71 6.19
CA ASP A 72 -9.32 -5.10 6.23
C ASP A 72 -9.33 -3.76 6.97
N ASP A 73 -8.55 -3.62 8.05
CA ASP A 73 -8.42 -2.37 8.80
C ASP A 73 -7.75 -1.28 7.96
N PHE A 74 -6.69 -1.62 7.21
CA PHE A 74 -6.07 -0.70 6.26
C PHE A 74 -7.06 -0.25 5.18
N LYS A 75 -7.89 -1.17 4.68
CA LYS A 75 -8.91 -0.82 3.69
C LYS A 75 -9.96 0.11 4.29
N ALA A 76 -10.42 -0.16 5.50
CA ALA A 76 -11.37 0.70 6.21
C ALA A 76 -10.78 2.09 6.47
N LEU A 77 -9.49 2.18 6.80
CA LEU A 77 -8.78 3.44 6.99
C LEU A 77 -8.71 4.24 5.68
N ALA A 78 -8.33 3.59 4.58
CA ALA A 78 -8.31 4.20 3.26
C ALA A 78 -9.70 4.74 2.88
N ASP A 79 -10.76 3.95 3.09
CA ASP A 79 -12.14 4.34 2.81
C ASP A 79 -12.59 5.53 3.66
N THR A 80 -12.22 5.54 4.94
CA THR A 80 -12.52 6.63 5.87
C THR A 80 -11.96 7.97 5.40
N TYR A 81 -10.76 7.96 4.81
CA TYR A 81 -10.08 9.16 4.33
C TYR A 81 -10.31 9.45 2.85
N GLY A 82 -11.08 8.63 2.14
CA GLY A 82 -11.26 8.76 0.69
C GLY A 82 -9.95 8.55 -0.08
N ALA A 83 -9.05 7.75 0.47
CA ALA A 83 -7.77 7.38 -0.11
C ALA A 83 -7.87 6.01 -0.79
N THR A 84 -6.92 5.72 -1.67
CA THR A 84 -6.77 4.39 -2.28
C THR A 84 -5.77 3.57 -1.49
N LEU A 85 -6.13 2.33 -1.13
CA LEU A 85 -5.18 1.41 -0.52
C LEU A 85 -4.23 0.85 -1.59
N ARG A 86 -2.93 0.96 -1.34
CA ARG A 86 -1.86 0.38 -2.16
C ARG A 86 -1.09 -0.65 -1.35
N ILE A 87 -1.19 -1.90 -1.77
CA ILE A 87 -0.50 -3.05 -1.16
C ILE A 87 0.75 -3.39 -1.97
N THR A 88 1.87 -3.59 -1.29
CA THR A 88 3.16 -3.97 -1.90
C THR A 88 3.76 -5.16 -1.16
N ARG A 89 4.49 -6.01 -1.88
CA ARG A 89 5.19 -7.13 -1.24
C ARG A 89 6.49 -6.68 -0.60
N LEU A 90 6.89 -7.33 0.49
CA LEU A 90 8.26 -7.27 0.96
C LEU A 90 9.20 -7.87 -0.11
N ARG A 91 10.33 -7.21 -0.36
CA ARG A 91 11.33 -7.67 -1.33
C ARG A 91 12.65 -8.01 -0.61
N PRO A 92 13.29 -9.15 -0.90
CA PRO A 92 14.58 -9.52 -0.32
C PRO A 92 15.73 -8.78 -1.03
N SER A 93 15.70 -7.45 -0.99
CA SER A 93 16.66 -6.58 -1.68
C SER A 93 16.87 -5.27 -0.90
N GLY A 94 18.09 -4.72 -0.94
CA GLY A 94 18.45 -3.56 -0.12
C GLY A 94 18.22 -3.86 1.36
N ARG A 95 17.67 -2.89 2.10
CA ARG A 95 17.30 -3.07 3.52
C ARG A 95 16.27 -4.18 3.76
N GLY A 96 15.50 -4.55 2.74
CA GLY A 96 14.53 -5.64 2.83
C GLY A 96 15.16 -7.03 2.88
N ALA A 97 16.43 -7.18 2.45
CA ALA A 97 17.16 -8.43 2.59
C ALA A 97 17.52 -8.71 4.05
N ASP A 98 17.94 -7.69 4.79
CA ASP A 98 18.40 -7.81 6.18
C ASP A 98 17.28 -8.23 7.15
N VAL A 99 16.04 -7.89 6.82
CA VAL A 99 14.84 -8.16 7.65
C VAL A 99 13.93 -9.24 7.06
N TRP A 100 14.36 -9.89 5.98
CA TRP A 100 13.51 -10.84 5.24
C TRP A 100 13.02 -11.96 6.15
N ASP A 101 13.93 -12.66 6.82
CA ASP A 101 13.60 -13.83 7.65
C ASP A 101 12.64 -13.51 8.80
N GLU A 102 12.71 -12.26 9.29
CA GLU A 102 11.86 -11.76 10.37
C GLU A 102 10.48 -11.31 9.86
N LEU A 103 10.40 -10.61 8.73
CA LEU A 103 9.20 -9.89 8.32
C LEU A 103 8.39 -10.55 7.21
N HIS A 104 8.98 -11.46 6.41
CA HIS A 104 8.25 -12.04 5.28
C HIS A 104 7.02 -12.83 5.75
N PRO A 105 5.86 -12.71 5.06
CA PRO A 105 4.69 -13.53 5.33
C PRO A 105 5.01 -15.03 5.24
N THR A 106 4.48 -15.81 6.18
CA THR A 106 4.55 -17.27 6.13
C THR A 106 3.79 -17.85 4.93
N ALA A 107 3.99 -19.12 4.60
CA ALA A 107 3.26 -19.76 3.50
C ALA A 107 1.73 -19.65 3.65
N ALA A 108 1.20 -19.85 4.87
CA ALA A 108 -0.22 -19.70 5.15
C ALA A 108 -0.70 -18.25 4.96
N GLN A 109 0.12 -17.29 5.40
CA GLN A 109 -0.16 -15.86 5.22
C GLN A 109 -0.10 -15.44 3.74
N GLN A 110 0.75 -16.06 2.92
CA GLN A 110 0.73 -15.81 1.47
C GLN A 110 -0.58 -16.27 0.82
N VAL A 111 -1.17 -17.38 1.28
CA VAL A 111 -2.51 -17.82 0.86
C VAL A 111 -3.58 -16.83 1.33
N GLN A 112 -3.52 -16.38 2.59
CA GLN A 112 -4.42 -15.35 3.11
C GLN A 112 -4.37 -14.06 2.27
N LEU A 113 -3.17 -13.59 1.92
CA LEU A 113 -3.01 -12.40 1.08
C LEU A 113 -3.61 -12.63 -0.31
N TYR A 114 -3.39 -13.80 -0.90
CA TYR A 114 -3.97 -14.17 -2.20
C TYR A 114 -5.50 -14.13 -2.15
N ASP A 115 -6.12 -14.85 -1.21
CA ASP A 115 -7.57 -14.94 -1.06
C ASP A 115 -8.19 -13.55 -0.82
N TRP A 116 -7.52 -12.74 -0.01
CA TRP A 116 -7.96 -11.38 0.27
C TRP A 116 -7.92 -10.48 -0.98
N LEU A 117 -6.84 -10.54 -1.76
CA LEU A 117 -6.72 -9.77 -3.01
C LEU A 117 -7.78 -10.19 -4.04
N VAL A 118 -7.98 -11.50 -4.22
CA VAL A 118 -9.01 -12.04 -5.13
C VAL A 118 -10.41 -11.58 -4.73
N ALA A 119 -10.72 -11.59 -3.43
CA ALA A 119 -12.02 -11.16 -2.93
C ALA A 119 -12.31 -9.67 -3.13
N ARG A 120 -11.28 -8.82 -3.19
CA ARG A 120 -11.42 -7.36 -3.30
C ARG A 120 -11.35 -6.82 -4.73
N GLY A 121 -10.75 -7.57 -5.66
CA GLY A 121 -10.60 -7.18 -7.06
C GLY A 121 -9.90 -5.82 -7.22
N ASP A 122 -10.36 -5.01 -8.18
CA ASP A 122 -9.76 -3.72 -8.56
C ASP A 122 -9.84 -2.61 -7.48
N ASN A 123 -10.48 -2.89 -6.34
CA ASN A 123 -10.64 -1.90 -5.26
C ASN A 123 -9.36 -1.68 -4.43
N VAL A 124 -8.26 -2.36 -4.78
CA VAL A 124 -6.95 -2.26 -4.13
C VAL A 124 -5.88 -2.16 -5.20
N LEU A 125 -5.02 -1.15 -5.10
CA LEU A 125 -3.87 -1.05 -5.99
C LEU A 125 -2.76 -1.98 -5.51
N THR A 126 -2.26 -2.83 -6.39
CA THR A 126 -1.00 -3.55 -6.14
C THR A 126 0.15 -2.69 -6.63
N GLY A 127 1.02 -2.26 -5.71
CA GLY A 127 2.14 -1.40 -6.05
C GLY A 127 3.27 -2.11 -6.80
N ASP A 128 3.23 -3.43 -6.86
CA ASP A 128 4.04 -4.29 -7.68
C ASP A 128 3.36 -5.63 -7.98
N SER A 129 3.99 -6.47 -8.80
CA SER A 129 3.43 -7.75 -9.20
C SER A 129 3.53 -8.81 -8.10
N PHE A 130 2.41 -9.46 -7.83
CA PHE A 130 2.31 -10.62 -6.94
C PHE A 130 2.45 -11.95 -7.70
N PHE A 131 3.34 -12.01 -8.71
CA PHE A 131 3.53 -13.24 -9.52
C PHE A 131 3.88 -14.47 -8.69
N HIS A 132 4.51 -14.29 -7.54
CA HIS A 132 4.82 -15.39 -6.60
C HIS A 132 3.57 -16.03 -5.99
N LEU A 133 2.42 -15.35 -6.01
CA LEU A 133 1.13 -15.89 -5.60
C LEU A 133 0.36 -16.56 -6.74
N ALA A 134 0.79 -16.41 -8.00
CA ALA A 134 0.09 -16.99 -9.15
C ALA A 134 0.06 -18.53 -9.12
N GLY A 135 0.97 -19.17 -8.37
CA GLY A 135 0.95 -20.61 -8.15
C GLY A 135 -0.16 -21.11 -7.21
N LEU A 136 -0.93 -20.21 -6.58
CA LEU A 136 -1.98 -20.54 -5.62
C LEU A 136 -3.39 -20.62 -6.24
N GLY A 137 -3.57 -20.14 -7.48
CA GLY A 137 -4.89 -20.22 -8.12
C GLY A 137 -4.86 -20.03 -9.63
N GLU A 138 -6.01 -19.74 -10.22
CA GLU A 138 -6.20 -19.75 -11.67
C GLU A 138 -5.42 -18.62 -12.39
N PRO A 139 -4.94 -18.87 -13.63
CA PRO A 139 -4.24 -17.84 -14.41
C PRO A 139 -5.06 -16.56 -14.53
N GLY A 140 -4.49 -15.43 -14.11
CA GLY A 140 -5.11 -14.11 -14.21
C GLY A 140 -5.93 -13.67 -13.00
N ALA A 141 -6.02 -14.46 -11.92
CA ALA A 141 -6.77 -14.09 -10.72
C ALA A 141 -6.23 -12.84 -9.97
N LEU A 142 -5.00 -12.43 -10.27
CA LEU A 142 -4.34 -11.23 -9.73
C LEU A 142 -3.87 -10.27 -10.84
N ALA A 143 -4.37 -10.43 -12.06
CA ALA A 143 -3.96 -9.64 -13.23
C ALA A 143 -4.77 -8.35 -13.37
#